data_AF-A0A7V4PC73-F1
#
_entry.id   AF-A0A7V4PC73-F1
#
_cell.length_a   1.000
_cell.length_b   1.000
_cell.length_c   1.000
_cell.angle_alpha   90.00
_cell.angle_beta   90.00
_cell.angle_gamma   90.00
#
_symmetry.space_group_name_H-M   'P 1'
#
loop_
_entity.id
_entity.type
_entity.pdbx_description
1 polymer ?
#
loop_
_entity_poly.entity_id
_entity_poly.type
_entity_poly.pdbx_seq_one_letter_code
_entity_poly.pdbx_strand_id
1 'polypeptide(L)'
;EAVAGLGELAPGWDFVVTGDPGRFSLRLPPRVRWAGLLEQPYELLGQARAMALLSDLGHGFKTKILEAILAGTYCIVTIQVWKQLPPALHPWCIAIDPAAPGAFAAALERTMNPLPPGDLNERLRQRAFAALDEALGFTKEAA
;
A
#
# COMPACT_ATOMS: atom_id res chain seq x y z
N GLU A 1 -18.53 -7.37 -4.86
CA GLU A 1 -17.31 -7.33 -4.02
C GLU A 1 -16.09 -7.45 -4.92
N ALA A 2 -15.10 -6.56 -4.80
CA ALA A 2 -13.93 -6.52 -5.69
C ALA A 2 -13.08 -7.80 -5.70
N VAL A 3 -13.19 -8.63 -4.65
CA VAL A 3 -12.47 -9.91 -4.52
C VAL A 3 -13.32 -11.14 -4.90
N ALA A 4 -14.58 -10.94 -5.31
CA ALA A 4 -15.43 -12.04 -5.77
C ALA A 4 -14.85 -12.66 -7.05
N GLY A 5 -14.80 -14.00 -7.12
CA GLY A 5 -14.26 -14.70 -8.28
C GLY A 5 -12.73 -14.60 -8.44
N LEU A 6 -12.00 -14.00 -7.48
CA LEU A 6 -10.54 -13.87 -7.55
C LEU A 6 -9.82 -15.23 -7.67
N GLY A 7 -10.50 -16.32 -7.29
CA GLY A 7 -10.07 -17.71 -7.52
C GLY A 7 -9.70 -17.98 -8.96
N GLU A 8 -10.60 -17.56 -9.85
CA GLU A 8 -10.55 -17.83 -11.28
C GLU A 8 -9.81 -16.71 -12.01
N LEU A 9 -9.98 -15.46 -11.55
CA LEU A 9 -9.39 -14.27 -12.19
C LEU A 9 -7.89 -14.13 -11.91
N ALA A 10 -7.38 -14.72 -10.83
CA ALA A 10 -5.98 -14.61 -10.42
C ALA A 10 -5.48 -15.93 -9.79
N PRO A 11 -5.43 -17.04 -10.55
CA PRO A 11 -5.17 -18.38 -10.00
C PRO A 11 -3.74 -18.57 -9.50
N GLY A 12 -2.78 -17.82 -10.04
CA GLY A 12 -1.36 -17.90 -9.66
C GLY A 12 -0.95 -17.03 -8.46
N TRP A 13 -1.92 -16.47 -7.73
CA TRP A 13 -1.66 -15.58 -6.60
C TRP A 13 -1.93 -16.26 -5.26
N ASP A 14 -0.94 -16.16 -4.37
CA ASP A 14 -1.07 -16.44 -2.95
C ASP A 14 -1.21 -15.15 -2.16
N PHE A 15 -1.96 -15.22 -1.06
CA PHE A 15 -2.30 -14.06 -0.23
C PHE A 15 -1.92 -14.31 1.23
N VAL A 16 -1.49 -13.24 1.87
CA VAL A 16 -1.17 -13.23 3.30
C VAL A 16 -2.02 -12.18 3.98
N VAL A 17 -2.77 -12.61 4.99
CA VAL A 17 -3.57 -11.71 5.81
C VAL A 17 -2.89 -11.51 7.15
N THR A 18 -2.76 -10.25 7.56
CA THR A 18 -2.19 -9.85 8.84
C THR A 18 -3.30 -9.26 9.72
N GLY A 19 -3.15 -9.39 11.03
CA GLY A 19 -4.14 -8.95 12.00
C GLY A 19 -4.55 -10.03 13.00
N ASP A 20 -5.53 -9.68 13.83
CA ASP A 20 -6.10 -10.57 14.83
C ASP A 20 -7.16 -11.50 14.21
N PRO A 21 -6.92 -12.82 14.13
CA PRO A 21 -7.87 -13.77 13.56
C PRO A 21 -9.10 -13.97 14.46
N GLY A 22 -8.97 -13.71 15.77
CA GLY A 22 -10.05 -13.92 16.75
C GLY A 22 -11.27 -13.04 16.51
N ARG A 23 -11.13 -11.99 15.70
CA ARG A 23 -12.23 -11.10 15.31
C ARG A 23 -13.06 -11.62 14.12
N PHE A 24 -12.58 -12.63 13.40
CA PHE A 24 -13.21 -13.08 12.16
C PHE A 24 -13.23 -14.61 12.09
N SER A 25 -14.42 -15.21 12.21
CA SER A 25 -14.63 -16.65 11.97
C SER A 25 -14.67 -16.95 10.47
N LEU A 26 -13.54 -16.76 9.78
CA LEU A 26 -13.42 -16.95 8.33
C LEU A 26 -12.73 -18.28 8.01
N ARG A 27 -13.37 -19.09 7.17
CA ARG A 27 -12.72 -20.26 6.54
C ARG A 27 -11.92 -19.77 5.34
N LEU A 28 -10.59 -19.80 5.45
CA LEU A 28 -9.69 -19.36 4.40
C LEU A 28 -9.44 -20.47 3.37
N PRO A 29 -9.43 -20.14 2.06
CA PRO A 29 -8.99 -21.10 1.05
C PRO A 29 -7.46 -21.33 1.14
N PRO A 30 -6.92 -22.44 0.59
CA PRO A 30 -5.50 -22.83 0.76
C PRO A 30 -4.47 -21.77 0.35
N ARG A 31 -4.79 -20.97 -0.67
CA ARG A 31 -3.94 -19.87 -1.17
C ARG A 31 -3.93 -18.62 -0.27
N VAL A 32 -4.70 -18.61 0.82
CA VAL A 32 -4.77 -17.49 1.77
C VAL A 32 -4.25 -18.00 3.11
N ARG A 33 -3.10 -17.49 3.53
CA ARG A 33 -2.52 -17.80 4.84
C ARG A 33 -2.70 -16.64 5.82
N TRP A 34 -2.96 -16.97 7.07
CA TRP A 34 -2.97 -15.99 8.16
C TRP A 34 -1.58 -15.89 8.78
N ALA A 35 -1.02 -14.68 8.84
CA ALA A 35 0.28 -14.42 9.46
C ALA A 35 0.18 -13.82 10.88
N GLY A 36 -1.03 -13.47 11.34
CA GLY A 36 -1.22 -12.89 12.66
C GLY A 36 -0.78 -11.43 12.73
N LEU A 37 -0.55 -10.95 13.95
CA LEU A 37 0.04 -9.64 14.18
C LEU A 37 1.54 -9.72 13.89
N LEU A 38 2.03 -8.79 13.07
CA LEU A 38 3.45 -8.71 12.73
C LEU A 38 4.14 -7.70 13.65
N GLU A 39 5.24 -8.11 14.27
CA GLU A 39 6.12 -7.18 14.99
C GLU A 39 6.90 -6.29 14.03
N GLN A 40 7.37 -6.86 12.90
CA GLN A 40 8.07 -6.14 11.84
C GLN A 40 7.51 -6.57 10.47
N PRO A 41 6.94 -5.64 9.67
CA PRO A 41 6.26 -6.01 8.44
C PRO A 41 7.22 -6.18 7.24
N TYR A 42 8.46 -5.68 7.34
CA TYR A 42 9.37 -5.53 6.20
C TYR A 42 9.76 -6.84 5.52
N GLU A 43 10.03 -7.90 6.27
CA GLU A 43 10.40 -9.20 5.67
C GLU A 43 9.27 -9.75 4.80
N LEU A 44 8.03 -9.65 5.29
CA LEU A 44 6.86 -10.11 4.56
C LEU A 44 6.57 -9.21 3.35
N LEU A 45 6.67 -7.90 3.54
CA LEU A 45 6.46 -6.92 2.47
C LEU A 45 7.49 -7.08 1.35
N GLY A 46 8.77 -7.28 1.68
CA GLY A 46 9.84 -7.45 0.69
C GLY A 46 9.72 -8.72 -0.16
N GLN A 47 8.92 -9.69 0.29
CA GLN A 47 8.56 -10.88 -0.48
C GLN A 47 7.26 -10.69 -1.28
N ALA A 48 6.43 -9.72 -0.90
CA ALA A 48 5.14 -9.48 -1.50
C ALA A 48 5.26 -8.58 -2.73
N ARG A 49 4.51 -8.91 -3.78
CA ARG A 49 4.42 -8.05 -4.97
C ARG A 49 3.64 -6.76 -4.69
N ALA A 50 2.60 -6.87 -3.86
CA ALA A 50 1.78 -5.75 -3.46
C ALA A 50 1.20 -5.95 -2.04
N MET A 51 1.00 -4.84 -1.34
CA MET A 51 0.22 -4.76 -0.11
C MET A 51 -1.15 -4.16 -0.43
N ALA A 52 -2.22 -4.82 -0.01
CA ALA A 52 -3.58 -4.29 -0.14
C ALA A 52 -4.05 -3.64 1.16
N LEU A 53 -4.52 -2.40 1.08
CA LEU A 53 -5.06 -1.62 2.19
C LEU A 53 -6.43 -1.07 1.78
N LEU A 54 -7.43 -1.94 1.84
CA LEU A 54 -8.78 -1.71 1.28
C LEU A 54 -9.78 -1.17 2.30
N SER A 55 -9.29 -0.36 3.24
CA SER A 55 -10.14 0.26 4.27
C SER A 55 -9.99 1.77 4.24
N ASP A 56 -11.12 2.46 4.24
CA ASP A 56 -11.19 3.92 4.38
C ASP A 56 -11.08 4.38 5.84
N LEU A 57 -11.08 3.44 6.80
CA LEU A 57 -11.00 3.77 8.22
C LEU A 57 -9.61 4.32 8.58
N GLY A 58 -9.61 5.44 9.29
CA GLY A 58 -8.41 6.22 9.61
C GLY A 58 -8.15 7.29 8.55
N HIS A 59 -8.59 8.52 8.82
CA HIS A 59 -8.45 9.71 7.96
C HIS A 59 -7.00 10.25 7.87
N GLY A 60 -6.02 9.41 8.18
CA GLY A 60 -4.61 9.78 8.27
C GLY A 60 -3.76 9.08 7.23
N PHE A 61 -2.57 9.65 7.01
CA PHE A 61 -1.52 9.05 6.23
C PHE A 61 -1.08 7.72 6.87
N LYS A 62 -1.50 6.58 6.30
CA LYS A 62 -1.24 5.26 6.89
C LYS A 62 0.25 4.92 6.73
N THR A 63 0.98 4.87 7.84
CA THR A 63 2.43 4.53 7.89
C THR A 63 2.77 3.27 7.10
N LYS A 64 1.85 2.31 7.05
CA LYS A 64 1.93 1.06 6.28
C LYS A 64 2.19 1.25 4.79
N ILE A 65 1.75 2.36 4.20
CA ILE A 65 2.02 2.67 2.79
C ILE A 65 3.51 2.97 2.59
N LEU A 66 4.14 3.72 3.50
CA LEU A 66 5.58 3.95 3.41
C LEU A 66 6.38 2.69 3.70
N GLU A 67 5.97 1.89 4.69
CA GLU A 67 6.60 0.62 5.01
C GLU A 67 6.63 -0.31 3.79
N ALA A 68 5.49 -0.44 3.08
CA ALA A 68 5.40 -1.21 1.85
C ALA A 68 6.28 -0.64 0.73
N ILE A 69 6.27 0.67 0.51
CA ILE A 69 7.10 1.28 -0.53
C ILE A 69 8.59 1.09 -0.22
N LEU A 70 8.98 1.21 1.04
CA LEU A 70 10.36 0.99 1.49
C LEU A 70 10.83 -0.43 1.32
N ALA A 71 9.92 -1.38 1.47
CA ALA A 71 10.17 -2.78 1.18
C ALA A 71 10.16 -3.11 -0.32
N GLY A 72 9.94 -2.14 -1.21
CA GLY A 72 9.87 -2.35 -2.66
C GLY A 72 8.55 -2.98 -3.10
N THR A 73 7.44 -2.59 -2.48
CA THR A 73 6.12 -3.21 -2.69
C THR A 73 5.12 -2.18 -3.19
N TYR A 74 4.31 -2.54 -4.19
CA TYR A 74 3.17 -1.71 -4.59
C TYR A 74 2.11 -1.64 -3.49
N CYS A 75 1.37 -0.54 -3.42
CA CYS A 75 0.21 -0.41 -2.54
C CYS A 75 -1.08 -0.44 -3.37
N ILE A 76 -1.98 -1.38 -3.10
CA ILE A 76 -3.36 -1.34 -3.63
C ILE A 76 -4.23 -0.68 -2.56
N VAL A 77 -4.86 0.43 -2.89
CA VAL A 77 -5.64 1.25 -1.95
C VAL A 77 -7.00 1.59 -2.53
N THR A 78 -7.93 1.99 -1.68
CA THR A 78 -9.21 2.56 -2.16
C THR A 78 -8.97 3.91 -2.86
N ILE A 79 -9.88 4.30 -3.75
CA ILE A 79 -9.85 5.62 -4.39
C ILE A 79 -9.84 6.75 -3.35
N GLN A 80 -10.57 6.58 -2.25
CA GLN A 80 -10.69 7.54 -1.16
C GLN A 80 -9.35 7.74 -0.44
N VAL A 81 -8.65 6.65 -0.12
CA VAL A 81 -7.30 6.71 0.46
C VAL A 81 -6.34 7.36 -0.54
N TRP A 82 -6.35 6.93 -1.80
CA TRP A 82 -5.46 7.44 -2.84
C TRP A 82 -5.55 8.96 -3.00
N LYS A 83 -6.77 9.52 -3.00
CA LYS A 83 -7.02 10.97 -3.10
C LYS A 83 -6.40 11.78 -1.96
N GLN A 84 -6.19 11.16 -0.79
CA GLN A 84 -5.60 11.81 0.38
C GLN A 84 -4.07 11.65 0.42
N LEU A 85 -3.49 10.81 -0.44
CA LEU A 85 -2.04 10.62 -0.47
C LEU A 85 -1.34 11.81 -1.14
N PRO A 86 -0.14 12.19 -0.66
CA PRO A 86 0.74 13.08 -1.40
C PRO A 86 0.95 12.60 -2.84
N PRO A 87 0.96 13.49 -3.84
CA PRO A 87 1.14 13.10 -5.25
C PRO A 87 2.38 12.27 -5.54
N ALA A 88 3.45 12.45 -4.74
CA ALA A 88 4.68 11.68 -4.86
C ALA A 88 4.51 10.17 -4.63
N LEU A 89 3.45 9.76 -3.91
CA LEU A 89 3.16 8.36 -3.63
C LEU A 89 2.26 7.70 -4.67
N HIS A 90 1.57 8.50 -5.50
CA HIS A 90 0.63 7.98 -6.48
C HIS A 90 1.24 6.96 -7.45
N PRO A 91 2.49 7.10 -7.94
CA PRO A 91 3.10 6.08 -8.80
C PRO A 91 3.24 4.71 -8.14
N TRP A 92 3.35 4.67 -6.81
CA TRP A 92 3.48 3.45 -6.03
C TRP A 92 2.12 2.88 -5.57
N CYS A 93 1.04 3.63 -5.78
CA CYS A 93 -0.29 3.30 -5.27
C CYS A 93 -1.27 3.07 -6.43
N ILE A 94 -1.88 1.89 -6.46
CA ILE A 94 -2.92 1.52 -7.40
C ILE A 94 -4.27 1.72 -6.71
N ALA A 95 -5.02 2.73 -7.14
CA ALA A 95 -6.36 3.00 -6.66
C ALA A 95 -7.38 2.03 -7.27
N ILE A 96 -8.26 1.50 -6.43
CA ILE A 96 -9.41 0.69 -6.84
C ILE A 96 -10.70 1.16 -6.17
N ASP A 97 -11.83 0.88 -6.82
CA ASP A 97 -13.14 0.87 -6.18
C ASP A 97 -13.45 -0.56 -5.69
N PRO A 98 -13.56 -0.81 -4.37
CA PRO A 98 -13.91 -2.12 -3.83
C PRO A 98 -15.30 -2.63 -4.26
N ALA A 99 -16.18 -1.75 -4.73
CA ALA A 99 -17.49 -2.13 -5.25
C ALA A 99 -17.42 -2.64 -6.70
N ALA A 100 -16.38 -2.24 -7.46
CA ALA A 100 -16.23 -2.59 -8.86
C ALA A 100 -15.75 -4.06 -9.02
N PRO A 101 -16.52 -4.92 -9.72
CA PRO A 101 -16.09 -6.29 -10.01
C PRO A 101 -14.78 -6.33 -10.80
N GLY A 102 -13.89 -7.25 -10.46
CA GLY A 102 -12.62 -7.45 -11.16
C GLY A 102 -11.56 -6.36 -10.94
N ALA A 103 -11.89 -5.25 -10.26
CA ALA A 103 -10.95 -4.15 -10.03
C ALA A 103 -9.69 -4.61 -9.26
N PHE A 104 -9.84 -5.53 -8.31
CA PHE A 104 -8.70 -6.07 -7.57
C PHE A 104 -7.80 -6.93 -8.47
N ALA A 105 -8.37 -7.78 -9.33
CA ALA A 105 -7.59 -8.60 -10.26
C ALA A 105 -6.80 -7.74 -11.26
N ALA A 106 -7.45 -6.72 -11.86
CA ALA A 106 -6.78 -5.76 -12.72
C ALA A 106 -5.66 -4.99 -11.99
N ALA A 107 -5.86 -4.67 -10.70
CA ALA A 107 -4.81 -4.07 -9.89
C ALA A 107 -3.62 -5.02 -9.68
N LEU A 108 -3.86 -6.30 -9.38
CA LEU A 108 -2.79 -7.31 -9.28
C LEU A 108 -1.98 -7.40 -10.57
N GLU A 109 -2.63 -7.44 -11.74
CA GLU A 109 -1.93 -7.44 -13.03
C GLU A 109 -1.05 -6.20 -13.21
N ARG A 110 -1.55 -5.01 -12.86
CA ARG A 110 -0.77 -3.77 -12.93
C ARG A 110 0.48 -3.81 -12.05
N THR A 111 0.42 -4.50 -10.90
CA THR A 111 1.59 -4.65 -10.03
C THR A 111 2.68 -5.45 -10.69
N MET A 112 2.41 -6.23 -11.74
CA MET A 112 3.45 -6.99 -12.47
C MET A 112 4.42 -6.10 -13.25
N ASN A 113 4.11 -4.83 -13.47
CA ASN A 113 5.05 -3.87 -14.07
C ASN A 113 6.23 -3.56 -13.13
N PRO A 114 7.39 -3.12 -13.67
CA PRO A 114 8.51 -2.68 -12.83
C PRO A 114 8.10 -1.58 -11.87
N LEU A 115 8.61 -1.64 -10.63
CA LEU A 115 8.35 -0.62 -9.61
C LEU A 115 8.80 0.76 -10.09
N PRO A 116 8.16 1.84 -9.63
CA PRO A 116 8.59 3.19 -9.94
C PRO A 116 10.04 3.41 -9.48
N PRO A 117 10.87 4.13 -10.27
CA PRO A 117 12.25 4.38 -9.90
C PRO A 117 12.39 5.44 -8.79
N GLY A 118 13.51 5.34 -8.06
CA GLY A 118 14.05 6.36 -7.17
C GLY A 118 13.70 6.22 -5.69
N ASP A 119 14.45 6.92 -4.84
CA ASP A 119 14.27 6.92 -3.40
C ASP A 119 13.13 7.86 -2.99
N LEU A 120 11.96 7.28 -2.69
CA LEU A 120 10.80 8.05 -2.26
C LEU A 120 10.96 8.61 -0.85
N ASN A 121 11.70 7.91 0.02
CA ASN A 121 11.97 8.37 1.38
C ASN A 121 12.81 9.63 1.38
N GLU A 122 13.87 9.67 0.58
CA GLU A 122 14.68 10.86 0.39
C GLU A 122 13.82 12.04 -0.09
N ARG A 123 12.97 11.83 -1.10
CA ARG A 123 12.09 12.88 -1.64
C ARG A 123 11.09 13.41 -0.62
N LEU A 124 10.48 12.53 0.17
CA LEU A 124 9.54 12.92 1.23
C LEU A 124 10.25 13.65 2.36
N ARG A 125 11.45 13.19 2.74
CA ARG A 125 12.28 13.82 3.77
C ARG A 125 12.68 15.24 3.37
N GLN A 126 13.19 15.41 2.15
CA GLN A 126 13.54 16.73 1.61
C GLN A 126 12.34 17.68 1.61
N ARG A 127 11.16 17.18 1.23
CA ARG A 127 9.93 17.98 1.24
C ARG A 127 9.48 18.34 2.66
N ALA A 128 9.61 17.43 3.63
CA ALA A 128 9.30 17.69 5.02
C ALA A 128 10.25 18.74 5.63
N PHE A 129 11.54 18.63 5.36
CA PHE A 129 12.52 19.65 5.80
C PHE A 129 12.25 21.00 5.15
N ALA A 130 12.01 21.06 3.85
CA ALA A 130 11.68 22.32 3.17
C ALA A 130 10.42 22.99 3.75
N ALA A 131 9.38 22.21 4.07
CA ALA A 131 8.16 22.74 4.69
C ALA A 131 8.39 23.22 6.13
N LEU A 132 9.28 22.55 6.89
CA LEU A 132 9.69 23.01 8.22
C LEU A 132 10.52 24.29 8.15
N ASP A 133 11.47 24.36 7.22
CA ASP A 133 12.28 25.55 6.99
C ASP A 133 11.40 26.75 6.65
N GLU A 134 10.42 26.57 5.76
CA GLU A 134 9.42 27.59 5.42
C GLU A 134 8.58 28.01 6.64
N ALA A 135 8.04 27.05 7.39
CA ALA A 135 7.20 27.32 8.55
C ALA A 135 7.94 28.02 9.71
N LEU A 136 9.25 27.75 9.84
CA LEU A 136 10.11 28.33 10.86
C LEU A 136 10.83 29.60 10.39
N GLY A 137 10.65 30.01 9.13
CA GLY A 137 11.27 31.21 8.56
C GLY A 137 12.77 31.05 8.29
N PHE A 138 13.29 29.82 8.19
CA PHE A 138 14.65 29.55 7.74
C PHE A 138 14.72 29.72 6.23
N THR A 139 14.92 30.94 5.75
CA THR A 139 15.38 31.14 4.37
C THR A 139 16.84 30.76 4.28
N LYS A 140 17.20 29.86 3.36
CA LYS A 140 18.59 29.68 2.94
C LYS A 140 19.14 31.05 2.55
N GLU A 141 20.02 31.61 3.38
CA GLU A 141 20.87 32.70 2.93
C GLU A 141 21.63 32.19 1.71
N ALA A 142 21.46 32.89 0.59
CA ALA A 142 22.19 32.59 -0.63
C ALA A 142 23.68 32.80 -0.33
N ALA A 143 24.45 31.70 -0.37
CA ALA A 143 25.91 31.73 -0.43
C ALA A 143 26.35 32.04 -1.87
#